data_AF-A0A2J0L137-F1
#
_entry.id   AF-A0A2J0L137-F1
#
_cell.length_a   1.000
_cell.length_b   1.000
_cell.length_c   1.000
_cell.angle_alpha   90.00
_cell.angle_beta   90.00
_cell.angle_gamma   90.00
#
_symmetry.space_group_name_H-M   'P 1'
#
loop_
_entity.id
_entity.type
_entity.pdbx_description
1 polymer ?
#
loop_
_entity_poly.entity_id
_entity_poly.type
_entity_poly.pdbx_seq_one_letter_code
_entity_poly.pdbx_strand_id
1 'polypeptide(L)'
;MKRLNRLIPAFLAATLFASFFLAKNAYAIYWKYNLESALIEAGKEGKPILIDFYTEWCGWCKKLDTDVYPDEKVRELSREFICVKIDGDKSPELTKKYIVRGYPTIVFINSSGRILERFAGYTDAANFAAKMESVLKRSVDPLKDIKKKLSKLDDMKKSATAKLKKKMTKNASPFELSGIMYDKNNPTAVINDDVVKVGDTISGAKVTEITEAAVKLYYKNKEIILGVK
;
A
#
# COMPACT_ATOMS: atom_id res chain seq x y z
N MET A 1 47.73 63.84 14.10
CA MET A 1 47.31 63.05 12.92
C MET A 1 47.97 61.68 12.94
N LYS A 2 47.24 60.63 12.51
CA LYS A 2 47.66 59.23 12.30
C LYS A 2 47.69 58.29 13.52
N ARG A 3 46.55 57.72 13.97
CA ARG A 3 46.43 56.35 14.56
C ARG A 3 44.98 55.82 14.65
N LEU A 4 44.11 56.05 13.65
CA LEU A 4 42.71 55.60 13.73
C LEU A 4 42.22 54.75 12.55
N ASN A 5 43.10 54.00 11.86
CA ASN A 5 42.68 53.23 10.68
C ASN A 5 43.31 51.83 10.51
N ARG A 6 43.74 51.18 11.60
CA ARG A 6 44.31 49.82 11.54
C ARG A 6 43.41 48.70 12.06
N LEU A 7 42.23 49.01 12.63
CA LEU A 7 41.35 48.01 13.26
C LEU A 7 40.13 47.60 12.40
N ILE A 8 39.83 48.35 11.34
CA ILE A 8 38.70 48.07 10.42
C ILE A 8 38.95 46.84 9.51
N PRO A 9 40.16 46.58 8.95
CA PRO A 9 40.34 45.44 8.04
C PRO A 9 40.36 44.08 8.77
N ALA A 10 40.68 44.04 10.07
CA ALA A 10 40.70 42.79 10.85
C ALA A 10 39.27 42.30 11.18
N PHE A 11 38.32 43.23 11.39
CA PHE A 11 36.94 42.88 11.72
C PHE A 11 36.15 42.40 10.49
N LEU A 12 36.39 42.99 9.31
CA LEU A 12 35.81 42.54 8.03
C LEU A 12 36.36 41.19 7.55
N ALA A 13 37.63 40.89 7.82
CA ALA A 13 38.22 39.58 7.53
C ALA A 13 37.67 38.49 8.47
N ALA A 14 37.44 38.79 9.75
CA ALA A 14 36.91 37.84 10.72
C ALA A 14 35.42 37.49 10.47
N THR A 15 34.61 38.43 9.98
CA THR A 15 33.21 38.15 9.61
C THR A 15 33.11 37.30 8.34
N LEU A 16 33.95 37.55 7.32
CA LEU A 16 34.03 36.71 6.12
C LEU A 16 34.55 35.30 6.41
N PHE A 17 35.49 35.14 7.35
CA PHE A 17 36.00 33.83 7.75
C PHE A 17 34.95 33.00 8.52
N ALA A 18 34.14 33.65 9.36
CA ALA A 18 33.04 33.03 10.09
C ALA A 18 31.89 32.58 9.15
N SER A 19 31.57 33.37 8.12
CA SER A 19 30.57 33.00 7.11
C SER A 19 31.00 31.81 6.24
N PHE A 20 32.29 31.68 5.95
CA PHE A 20 32.82 30.54 5.19
C PHE A 20 32.83 29.23 6.02
N PHE A 21 33.04 29.33 7.34
CA PHE A 21 33.04 28.18 8.23
C PHE A 21 31.63 27.62 8.51
N LEU A 22 30.59 28.46 8.49
CA LEU A 22 29.22 28.02 8.72
C LEU A 22 28.67 27.19 7.54
N ALA A 23 29.09 27.48 6.30
CA ALA A 23 28.67 26.74 5.13
C ALA A 23 29.19 25.29 5.12
N LYS A 24 30.42 25.04 5.60
CA LYS A 24 31.05 23.70 5.56
C LYS A 24 30.31 22.61 6.37
N ASN A 25 29.52 22.98 7.38
CA ASN A 25 28.75 22.02 8.19
C ASN A 25 27.34 21.73 7.65
N ALA A 26 26.85 22.45 6.63
CA ALA A 26 25.51 22.28 6.04
C ALA A 26 25.40 21.06 5.09
N TYR A 27 26.34 20.14 5.19
CA TYR A 27 26.74 19.28 4.09
C TYR A 27 26.78 17.78 4.46
N ALA A 28 26.68 17.43 5.74
CA ALA A 28 26.57 16.03 6.13
C ALA A 28 25.19 15.44 5.76
N ILE A 29 25.15 14.16 5.42
CA ILE A 29 23.89 13.42 5.25
C ILE A 29 23.18 13.35 6.60
N TYR A 30 21.91 13.75 6.64
CA TYR A 30 21.09 13.67 7.85
C TYR A 30 20.52 12.27 8.02
N TRP A 31 21.15 11.50 8.92
CA TRP A 31 20.75 10.12 9.21
C TRP A 31 19.71 10.04 10.32
N LYS A 32 18.65 9.28 10.05
CA LYS A 32 17.68 8.82 11.06
C LYS A 32 18.00 7.38 11.46
N TYR A 33 17.52 6.98 12.63
CA TYR A 33 17.77 5.64 13.18
C TYR A 33 16.48 4.86 13.51
N ASN A 34 15.33 5.40 13.08
CA ASN A 34 14.03 4.76 13.22
C ASN A 34 13.35 4.73 11.85
N LEU A 35 13.10 3.53 11.33
CA LEU A 35 12.52 3.34 10.01
C LEU A 35 11.03 3.69 9.95
N GLU A 36 10.30 3.51 11.05
CA GLU A 36 8.86 3.78 11.10
C GLU A 36 8.57 5.28 10.97
N SER A 37 9.29 6.11 11.74
CA SER A 37 9.17 7.56 11.63
C SER A 37 9.62 8.07 10.25
N ALA A 38 10.67 7.47 9.70
CA ALA A 38 11.14 7.78 8.35
C ALA A 38 10.11 7.46 7.26
N LEU A 39 9.34 6.36 7.40
CA LEU A 39 8.25 6.00 6.48
C LEU A 39 7.11 7.02 6.51
N ILE A 40 6.74 7.50 7.70
CA ILE A 40 5.71 8.54 7.85
C ILE A 40 6.17 9.85 7.17
N GLU A 41 7.43 10.24 7.39
CA GLU A 41 8.01 11.44 6.79
C GLU A 41 8.13 11.33 5.27
N ALA A 42 8.63 10.20 4.76
CA ALA A 42 8.70 9.90 3.34
C ALA A 42 7.32 9.96 2.67
N GLY A 43 6.28 9.50 3.35
CA GLY A 43 4.89 9.61 2.88
C GLY A 43 4.41 11.06 2.77
N LYS A 44 4.82 11.93 3.72
CA LYS A 44 4.46 13.36 3.71
C LYS A 44 5.25 14.17 2.69
N GLU A 45 6.54 13.92 2.56
CA GLU A 45 7.44 14.64 1.66
C GLU A 45 7.43 14.08 0.23
N GLY A 46 6.83 12.91 0.00
CA GLY A 46 6.84 12.25 -1.30
C GLY A 46 8.22 11.73 -1.72
N LYS A 47 9.14 11.55 -0.76
CA LYS A 47 10.52 11.11 -1.02
C LYS A 47 10.69 9.60 -0.85
N PRO A 48 11.54 8.95 -1.65
CA PRO A 48 12.03 7.60 -1.34
C PRO A 48 12.92 7.61 -0.08
N ILE A 49 13.19 6.42 0.44
CA ILE A 49 14.04 6.21 1.62
C ILE A 49 15.30 5.46 1.18
N LEU A 50 16.45 5.94 1.62
CA LEU A 50 17.74 5.24 1.55
C LEU A 50 18.00 4.63 2.93
N ILE A 51 18.16 3.31 2.98
CA ILE A 51 18.50 2.58 4.20
C ILE A 51 19.90 1.99 4.06
N ASP A 52 20.77 2.31 5.01
CA ASP A 52 22.08 1.69 5.17
C ASP A 52 22.06 0.74 6.37
N PHE A 53 22.11 -0.56 6.08
CA PHE A 53 22.34 -1.59 7.08
C PHE A 53 23.83 -1.75 7.32
N TYR A 54 24.26 -1.47 8.54
CA TYR A 54 25.65 -1.50 8.97
C TYR A 54 25.81 -2.27 10.29
N THR A 55 27.07 -2.47 10.71
CA THR A 55 27.43 -2.91 12.06
C THR A 55 28.69 -2.16 12.52
N GLU A 56 28.93 -2.09 13.82
CA GLU A 56 30.05 -1.34 14.41
C GLU A 56 31.44 -1.92 14.06
N TRP A 57 31.52 -3.23 13.85
CA TRP A 57 32.75 -3.95 13.52
C TRP A 57 33.03 -4.00 12.01
N CYS A 58 32.10 -3.54 11.16
CA CYS A 58 32.20 -3.62 9.71
C CYS A 58 33.16 -2.57 9.12
N GLY A 59 34.35 -3.01 8.70
CA GLY A 59 35.35 -2.12 8.07
C GLY A 59 34.88 -1.48 6.76
N TRP A 60 34.16 -2.23 5.92
CA TRP A 60 33.61 -1.70 4.65
C TRP A 60 32.52 -0.66 4.86
N CYS A 61 31.76 -0.74 5.96
CA CYS A 61 30.76 0.25 6.34
C CYS A 61 31.46 1.57 6.70
N LYS A 62 32.53 1.49 7.50
CA LYS A 62 33.37 2.66 7.83
C LYS A 62 34.00 3.28 6.58
N LYS A 63 34.47 2.45 5.64
CA LYS A 63 35.00 2.93 4.36
C LYS A 63 33.94 3.65 3.51
N LEU A 64 32.70 3.17 3.53
CA LEU A 64 31.59 3.83 2.85
C LEU A 64 31.27 5.17 3.52
N ASP A 65 31.28 5.24 4.86
CA ASP A 65 31.14 6.47 5.63
C ASP A 65 32.22 7.51 5.35
N THR A 66 33.46 7.09 5.05
CA THR A 66 34.59 8.02 4.77
C THR A 66 34.72 8.39 3.31
N ASP A 67 34.46 7.46 2.39
CA ASP A 67 34.81 7.62 0.97
C ASP A 67 33.60 7.98 0.10
N VAL A 68 32.39 7.60 0.52
CA VAL A 68 31.18 7.69 -0.33
C VAL A 68 30.22 8.74 0.19
N TYR A 69 29.82 8.69 1.45
CA TYR A 69 28.86 9.66 2.00
C TYR A 69 29.36 11.11 2.07
N PRO A 70 30.67 11.40 2.14
CA PRO A 70 31.17 12.77 2.05
C PRO A 70 31.28 13.32 0.63
N ASP A 71 31.12 12.47 -0.39
CA ASP A 71 31.12 12.88 -1.79
C ASP A 71 30.01 13.90 -2.07
N GLU A 72 30.35 14.94 -2.84
CA GLU A 72 29.46 16.07 -3.10
C GLU A 72 28.16 15.61 -3.78
N LYS A 73 28.27 14.77 -4.81
CA LYS A 73 27.13 14.31 -5.59
C LYS A 73 26.23 13.39 -4.75
N VAL A 74 26.82 12.50 -3.95
CA VAL A 74 26.06 11.62 -3.06
C VAL A 74 25.28 12.44 -2.03
N ARG A 75 25.88 13.48 -1.45
CA ARG A 75 25.22 14.37 -0.49
C ARG A 75 24.12 15.20 -1.10
N GLU A 76 24.34 15.74 -2.30
CA GLU A 76 23.29 16.46 -3.03
C GLU A 76 22.09 15.56 -3.27
N LEU A 77 22.33 14.37 -3.83
CA LEU A 77 21.28 13.39 -4.09
C LEU A 77 20.58 12.95 -2.80
N SER A 78 21.30 12.84 -1.68
CA SER A 78 20.71 12.39 -0.40
C SER A 78 19.59 13.31 0.11
N ARG A 79 19.54 14.58 -0.32
CA ARG A 79 18.47 15.53 0.06
C ARG A 79 17.10 15.14 -0.52
N GLU A 80 17.13 14.38 -1.61
CA GLU A 80 15.94 13.81 -2.28
C GLU A 80 15.49 12.49 -1.63
N PHE A 81 16.18 12.02 -0.59
CA PHE A 81 15.84 10.83 0.18
C PHE A 81 15.59 11.17 1.64
N ILE A 82 14.80 10.32 2.30
CA ILE A 82 14.88 10.18 3.75
C ILE A 82 15.96 9.14 4.04
N CYS A 83 17.08 9.54 4.65
CA CYS A 83 18.22 8.66 4.92
C CYS A 83 18.12 8.01 6.31
N VAL A 84 18.28 6.69 6.36
CA VAL A 84 18.16 5.88 7.58
C VAL A 84 19.37 4.95 7.73
N LYS A 85 19.98 4.93 8.91
CA LYS A 85 20.99 3.93 9.30
C LYS A 85 20.39 2.95 10.28
N ILE A 86 20.63 1.66 10.05
CA ILE A 86 20.14 0.57 10.88
C ILE A 86 21.31 -0.33 11.24
N ASP A 87 21.54 -0.46 12.55
CA ASP A 87 22.48 -1.44 13.09
C ASP A 87 21.86 -2.84 12.98
N GLY A 88 22.41 -3.66 12.11
CA GLY A 88 21.87 -4.98 11.81
C GLY A 88 21.96 -5.97 12.99
N ASP A 89 22.89 -5.74 13.93
CA ASP A 89 23.02 -6.58 15.13
C ASP A 89 21.91 -6.26 16.15
N LYS A 90 21.38 -5.04 16.12
CA LYS A 90 20.29 -4.58 17.00
C LYS A 90 18.89 -4.72 16.39
N SER A 91 18.79 -5.04 15.10
CA SER A 91 17.51 -5.08 14.38
C SER A 91 17.34 -6.33 13.51
N PRO A 92 17.34 -7.55 14.11
CA PRO A 92 17.27 -8.82 13.38
C PRO A 92 15.99 -8.99 12.55
N GLU A 93 14.87 -8.41 13.00
CA GLU A 93 13.61 -8.39 12.26
C GLU A 93 13.71 -7.59 10.97
N LEU A 94 14.43 -6.46 10.98
CA LEU A 94 14.63 -5.62 9.80
C LEU A 94 15.65 -6.26 8.84
N THR A 95 16.74 -6.83 9.35
CA THR A 95 17.70 -7.55 8.50
C THR A 95 17.04 -8.74 7.80
N LYS A 96 16.17 -9.49 8.49
CA LYS A 96 15.37 -10.55 7.88
C LYS A 96 14.40 -10.00 6.82
N LYS A 97 13.66 -8.93 7.13
CA LYS A 97 12.69 -8.31 6.22
C LYS A 97 13.32 -7.86 4.90
N TYR A 98 14.52 -7.27 4.96
CA TYR A 98 15.23 -6.75 3.79
C TYR A 98 16.28 -7.72 3.21
N ILE A 99 16.32 -8.95 3.74
CA ILE A 99 17.20 -10.04 3.28
C ILE A 99 18.67 -9.59 3.30
N VAL A 100 19.07 -8.94 4.39
CA VAL A 100 20.45 -8.50 4.64
C VAL A 100 21.28 -9.74 4.97
N ARG A 101 22.26 -10.05 4.12
CA ARG A 101 23.14 -11.24 4.26
C ARG A 101 24.60 -10.88 4.56
N GLY A 102 24.92 -9.60 4.59
CA GLY A 102 26.25 -9.07 4.80
C GLY A 102 26.21 -7.55 4.85
N TYR A 103 27.32 -6.94 5.26
CA TYR A 103 27.39 -5.49 5.51
C TYR A 103 28.52 -4.83 4.70
N PRO A 104 28.32 -3.58 4.24
CA PRO A 104 27.06 -2.84 4.28
C PRO A 104 26.02 -3.46 3.33
N THR A 105 24.74 -3.27 3.60
CA THR A 105 23.67 -3.51 2.61
C THR A 105 22.85 -2.25 2.48
N ILE A 106 22.78 -1.73 1.26
CA ILE A 106 22.03 -0.51 0.95
C ILE A 106 20.71 -0.91 0.30
N VAL A 107 19.61 -0.38 0.84
CA VAL A 107 18.26 -0.64 0.36
C VAL A 107 17.56 0.69 0.08
N PHE A 108 17.01 0.83 -1.11
CA PHE A 108 16.13 1.95 -1.44
C PHE A 108 14.69 1.46 -1.48
N ILE A 109 13.81 2.17 -0.78
CA ILE A 109 12.38 1.87 -0.77
C ILE A 109 11.56 3.12 -1.12
N ASN A 110 10.36 2.93 -1.66
CA ASN A 110 9.40 4.02 -1.76
C ASN A 110 8.69 4.26 -0.41
N SER A 111 7.89 5.32 -0.32
CA SER A 111 7.12 5.66 0.90
C SER A 111 6.12 4.59 1.34
N SER A 112 5.77 3.63 0.47
CA SER A 112 4.93 2.48 0.84
C SER A 112 5.71 1.27 1.37
N GLY A 113 7.04 1.36 1.45
CA GLY A 113 7.91 0.28 1.91
C GLY A 113 8.31 -0.74 0.85
N ARG A 114 7.96 -0.51 -0.43
CA ARG A 114 8.37 -1.37 -1.54
C ARG A 114 9.83 -1.11 -1.91
N ILE A 115 10.61 -2.18 -2.04
CA ILE A 115 12.01 -2.11 -2.50
C ILE A 115 12.06 -1.64 -3.95
N LEU A 116 12.82 -0.58 -4.18
CA LEU A 116 13.17 -0.02 -5.48
C LEU A 116 14.52 -0.57 -5.94
N GLU A 117 15.52 -0.56 -5.07
CA GLU A 117 16.88 -1.00 -5.38
C GLU A 117 17.52 -1.62 -4.16
N ARG A 118 18.47 -2.54 -4.38
CA ARG A 118 19.26 -3.11 -3.29
C ARG A 118 20.60 -3.61 -3.79
N PHE A 119 21.66 -3.31 -3.03
CA PHE A 119 22.97 -3.91 -3.25
C PHE A 119 23.68 -4.12 -1.92
N ALA A 120 24.61 -5.08 -1.91
CA ALA A 120 25.42 -5.42 -0.76
C ALA A 120 26.89 -5.16 -1.06
N GLY A 121 27.66 -4.86 -0.02
CA GLY A 121 29.08 -4.56 -0.09
C GLY A 121 29.38 -3.10 -0.43
N TYR A 122 30.67 -2.79 -0.43
CA TYR A 122 31.19 -1.48 -0.79
C TYR A 122 31.04 -1.22 -2.29
N THR A 123 30.78 0.03 -2.65
CA THR A 123 30.83 0.56 -4.01
C THR A 123 31.38 1.98 -3.94
N ASP A 124 32.07 2.43 -4.98
CA ASP A 124 32.58 3.81 -5.04
C ASP A 124 31.44 4.85 -5.17
N ALA A 125 31.78 6.12 -4.94
CA ALA A 125 30.81 7.21 -4.95
C ALA A 125 30.09 7.40 -6.29
N ALA A 126 30.79 7.20 -7.41
CA ALA A 126 30.21 7.35 -8.75
C ALA A 126 29.12 6.30 -9.01
N ASN A 127 29.41 5.04 -8.68
CA ASN A 127 28.44 3.95 -8.80
C ASN A 127 27.30 4.10 -7.78
N PHE A 128 27.58 4.58 -6.57
CA PHE A 128 26.55 4.87 -5.57
C PHE A 128 25.58 5.95 -6.07
N ALA A 129 26.11 7.08 -6.55
CA ALA A 129 25.34 8.18 -7.10
C ALA A 129 24.49 7.75 -8.31
N ALA A 130 25.06 6.96 -9.23
CA ALA A 130 24.31 6.43 -10.38
C ALA A 130 23.11 5.57 -9.95
N LYS A 131 23.25 4.78 -8.88
CA LYS A 131 22.14 4.00 -8.31
C LYS A 131 21.08 4.92 -7.68
N MET A 132 21.49 5.96 -6.94
CA MET A 132 20.57 6.96 -6.38
C MET A 132 19.76 7.65 -7.49
N GLU A 133 20.41 8.10 -8.57
CA GLU A 133 19.72 8.72 -9.71
C GLU A 133 18.74 7.77 -10.39
N SER A 134 19.12 6.50 -10.56
CA SER A 134 18.23 5.46 -11.10
C SER A 134 17.00 5.24 -10.22
N VAL A 135 17.16 5.31 -8.89
CA VAL A 135 16.03 5.23 -7.95
C VAL A 135 15.13 6.45 -8.09
N LEU A 136 15.70 7.67 -8.09
CA LEU A 136 14.93 8.90 -8.22
C LEU A 136 14.09 8.91 -9.50
N LYS A 137 14.69 8.53 -10.65
CA LYS A 137 13.98 8.43 -11.93
C LYS A 137 12.78 7.45 -11.88
N ARG A 138 12.87 6.39 -11.09
CA ARG A 138 11.80 5.39 -10.91
C ARG A 138 10.78 5.79 -9.86
N SER A 139 11.18 6.56 -8.84
CA SER A 139 10.29 6.99 -7.77
C SER A 139 9.37 8.14 -8.16
N VAL A 140 9.67 8.91 -9.23
CA VAL A 140 8.77 9.97 -9.77
C VAL A 140 7.52 9.42 -10.48
N ASP A 141 7.34 8.10 -10.54
CA ASP A 141 6.13 7.49 -11.10
C ASP A 141 5.12 6.90 -10.06
N PRO A 142 4.79 7.58 -8.92
CA PRO A 142 3.79 7.08 -7.96
C PRO A 142 2.41 6.88 -8.60
N LEU A 143 2.09 7.69 -9.62
CA LEU A 143 0.82 7.63 -10.33
C LEU A 143 0.64 6.29 -11.05
N LYS A 144 1.72 5.62 -11.46
CA LYS A 144 1.64 4.32 -12.14
C LYS A 144 1.38 3.18 -11.17
N ASP A 145 1.98 3.22 -9.98
CA ASP A 145 1.70 2.25 -8.92
C ASP A 145 0.29 2.44 -8.34
N ILE A 146 -0.15 3.70 -8.18
CA ILE A 146 -1.53 4.04 -7.78
C ILE A 146 -2.54 3.58 -8.84
N LYS A 147 -2.33 3.92 -10.12
CA LYS A 147 -3.20 3.45 -11.24
C LYS A 147 -3.26 1.93 -11.32
N LYS A 148 -2.13 1.24 -11.13
CA LYS A 148 -2.07 -0.24 -11.11
C LYS A 148 -2.82 -0.85 -9.93
N LYS A 149 -2.81 -0.19 -8.77
CA LYS A 149 -3.57 -0.64 -7.59
C LYS A 149 -5.07 -0.38 -7.75
N LEU A 150 -5.44 0.78 -8.31
CA LEU A 150 -6.82 1.13 -8.67
C LEU A 150 -7.41 0.15 -9.68
N SER A 151 -6.69 -0.17 -10.76
CA SER A 151 -7.18 -1.11 -11.77
C SER A 151 -7.44 -2.52 -11.19
N LYS A 152 -6.54 -3.00 -10.31
CA LYS A 152 -6.74 -4.28 -9.60
C LYS A 152 -7.94 -4.27 -8.67
N LEU A 153 -8.22 -3.14 -8.00
CA LEU A 153 -9.40 -2.99 -7.13
C LEU A 153 -10.70 -3.05 -7.93
N ASP A 154 -10.73 -2.48 -9.14
CA ASP A 154 -11.90 -2.53 -10.01
C ASP A 154 -12.17 -3.95 -10.54
N ASP A 155 -11.12 -4.68 -10.91
CA ASP A 155 -11.25 -6.08 -11.35
C ASP A 155 -11.74 -6.99 -10.22
N MET A 156 -11.24 -6.79 -8.99
CA MET A 156 -11.70 -7.52 -7.80
C MET A 156 -13.17 -7.21 -7.47
N LYS A 157 -13.60 -5.95 -7.55
CA LYS A 157 -15.00 -5.56 -7.34
C LYS A 157 -15.93 -6.17 -8.39
N LYS A 158 -15.53 -6.18 -9.66
CA LYS A 158 -16.26 -6.83 -10.75
C LYS A 158 -16.39 -8.34 -10.54
N SER A 159 -15.31 -9.02 -10.14
CA SER A 159 -15.34 -10.46 -9.87
C SER A 159 -16.23 -10.81 -8.66
N ALA A 160 -16.19 -10.00 -7.59
CA ALA A 160 -17.00 -10.23 -6.40
C ALA A 160 -18.50 -10.01 -6.68
N THR A 161 -18.85 -8.94 -7.40
CA THR A 161 -20.24 -8.65 -7.80
C THR A 161 -20.80 -9.65 -8.81
N ALA A 162 -19.99 -10.13 -9.76
CA ALA A 162 -20.39 -11.20 -10.67
C ALA A 162 -20.65 -12.53 -9.94
N LYS A 163 -19.82 -12.87 -8.94
CA LYS A 163 -19.98 -14.08 -8.13
C LYS A 163 -21.22 -14.02 -7.23
N LEU A 164 -21.52 -12.85 -6.65
CA LEU A 164 -22.75 -12.61 -5.88
C LEU A 164 -24.00 -12.68 -6.76
N LYS A 165 -24.02 -12.01 -7.93
CA LYS A 165 -25.15 -12.10 -8.88
C LYS A 165 -25.41 -13.53 -9.33
N LYS A 166 -24.35 -14.28 -9.68
CA LYS A 166 -24.46 -15.69 -10.09
C LYS A 166 -24.95 -16.62 -8.97
N LYS A 167 -24.70 -16.27 -7.70
CA LYS A 167 -25.19 -17.02 -6.53
C LYS A 167 -26.65 -16.68 -6.21
N MET A 168 -27.06 -15.42 -6.37
CA MET A 168 -28.46 -14.98 -6.18
C MET A 168 -29.40 -15.50 -7.28
N THR A 169 -28.98 -15.53 -8.55
CA THR A 169 -29.84 -16.03 -9.65
C THR A 169 -30.02 -17.55 -9.65
N LYS A 170 -29.20 -18.31 -8.89
CA LYS A 170 -29.30 -19.77 -8.81
C LYS A 170 -30.30 -20.27 -7.75
N ASN A 171 -30.70 -19.41 -6.80
CA ASN A 171 -31.50 -19.79 -5.63
C ASN A 171 -32.85 -19.03 -5.50
N ALA A 172 -33.19 -18.15 -6.45
CA ALA A 172 -34.51 -17.52 -6.45
C ALA A 172 -35.56 -18.53 -6.96
N SER A 173 -36.56 -18.85 -6.12
CA SER A 173 -37.77 -19.51 -6.59
C SER A 173 -38.45 -18.61 -7.63
N PRO A 174 -38.90 -19.12 -8.78
CA PRO A 174 -39.68 -18.34 -9.76
C PRO A 174 -41.11 -18.04 -9.28
N PHE A 175 -41.45 -18.49 -8.07
CA PHE A 175 -42.73 -18.29 -7.42
C PHE A 175 -42.53 -17.47 -6.14
N GLU A 176 -43.25 -16.36 -6.05
CA GLU A 176 -43.39 -15.52 -4.86
C GLU A 176 -44.82 -15.67 -4.34
N LEU A 177 -44.96 -16.09 -3.08
CA LEU A 177 -46.25 -16.20 -2.42
C LEU A 177 -46.60 -14.84 -1.79
N SER A 178 -47.60 -14.18 -2.35
CA SER A 178 -48.09 -12.88 -1.87
C SER A 178 -49.13 -13.05 -0.74
N GLY A 179 -49.82 -14.19 -0.66
CA GLY A 179 -50.76 -14.46 0.43
C GLY A 179 -51.51 -15.79 0.29
N ILE A 180 -52.19 -16.21 1.38
CA ILE A 180 -53.06 -17.38 1.42
C ILE A 180 -54.43 -16.96 1.97
N MET A 181 -55.50 -17.33 1.28
CA MET A 181 -56.88 -17.25 1.77
C MET A 181 -57.40 -18.68 1.97
N TYR A 182 -57.33 -19.16 3.20
CA TYR A 182 -57.74 -20.52 3.53
C TYR A 182 -59.21 -20.59 3.94
N ASP A 183 -59.98 -21.39 3.20
CA ASP A 183 -61.33 -21.85 3.54
C ASP A 183 -61.34 -23.38 3.44
N LYS A 184 -61.92 -24.07 4.42
CA LYS A 184 -62.04 -25.54 4.46
C LYS A 184 -62.72 -26.10 3.21
N ASN A 185 -63.58 -25.32 2.57
CA ASN A 185 -64.31 -25.75 1.38
C ASN A 185 -63.65 -25.30 0.06
N ASN A 186 -62.84 -24.23 0.08
CA ASN A 186 -62.23 -23.66 -1.13
C ASN A 186 -60.94 -22.88 -0.82
N PRO A 187 -59.84 -23.56 -0.47
CA PRO A 187 -58.58 -22.90 -0.15
C PRO A 187 -57.97 -22.28 -1.42
N THR A 188 -57.49 -21.04 -1.29
CA THR A 188 -56.97 -20.23 -2.40
C THR A 188 -55.66 -19.55 -1.98
N ALA A 189 -54.73 -19.35 -2.91
CA ALA A 189 -53.47 -18.64 -2.66
C ALA A 189 -53.18 -17.61 -3.76
N VAL A 190 -52.33 -16.62 -3.45
CA VAL A 190 -51.85 -15.62 -4.42
C VAL A 190 -50.38 -15.89 -4.69
N ILE A 191 -50.05 -16.35 -5.89
CA ILE A 191 -48.68 -16.67 -6.31
C ILE A 191 -48.37 -15.83 -7.54
N ASN A 192 -47.28 -15.05 -7.52
CA ASN A 192 -46.93 -14.12 -8.59
C ASN A 192 -48.10 -13.19 -8.99
N ASP A 193 -48.84 -12.70 -7.98
CA ASP A 193 -50.04 -11.85 -8.12
C ASP A 193 -51.28 -12.52 -8.76
N ASP A 194 -51.20 -13.81 -9.11
CA ASP A 194 -52.33 -14.60 -9.61
C ASP A 194 -52.99 -15.41 -8.49
N VAL A 195 -54.32 -15.43 -8.50
CA VAL A 195 -55.15 -16.21 -7.58
C VAL A 195 -55.25 -17.66 -8.07
N VAL A 196 -54.78 -18.62 -7.27
CA VAL A 196 -54.72 -20.05 -7.62
C VAL A 196 -55.42 -20.94 -6.60
N LYS A 197 -55.93 -22.08 -7.06
CA LYS A 197 -56.57 -23.14 -6.27
C LYS A 197 -55.82 -24.47 -6.42
N VAL A 198 -56.13 -25.42 -5.54
CA VAL A 198 -55.59 -26.79 -5.64
C VAL A 198 -56.00 -27.40 -6.99
N GLY A 199 -55.01 -27.87 -7.75
CA GLY A 199 -55.19 -28.41 -9.10
C GLY A 199 -54.79 -27.46 -10.23
N ASP A 200 -54.73 -26.15 -9.97
CA ASP A 200 -54.35 -25.14 -10.98
C ASP A 200 -52.87 -25.26 -11.37
N THR A 201 -52.53 -24.72 -12.54
CA THR A 201 -51.15 -24.67 -13.02
C THR A 201 -50.73 -23.22 -13.25
N ILE A 202 -49.67 -22.79 -12.59
CA ILE A 202 -49.11 -21.44 -12.71
C ILE A 202 -47.64 -21.49 -13.11
N SER A 203 -47.27 -20.77 -14.18
CA SER A 203 -45.90 -20.76 -14.74
C SER A 203 -45.27 -22.15 -14.89
N GLY A 204 -46.08 -23.15 -15.22
CA GLY A 204 -45.68 -24.55 -15.40
C GLY A 204 -45.56 -25.39 -14.12
N ALA A 205 -45.94 -24.84 -12.95
CA ALA A 205 -46.03 -25.58 -11.69
C ALA A 205 -47.49 -25.89 -11.34
N LYS A 206 -47.76 -27.13 -10.92
CA LYS A 206 -49.08 -27.54 -10.48
C LYS A 206 -49.25 -27.31 -8.98
N VAL A 207 -50.33 -26.66 -8.56
CA VAL A 207 -50.70 -26.50 -7.16
C VAL A 207 -51.21 -27.83 -6.63
N THR A 208 -50.48 -28.42 -5.67
CA THR A 208 -50.82 -29.74 -5.12
C THR A 208 -51.54 -29.65 -3.79
N GLU A 209 -51.25 -28.61 -2.99
CA GLU A 209 -51.84 -28.44 -1.66
C GLU A 209 -51.81 -26.97 -1.27
N ILE A 210 -52.88 -26.46 -0.65
CA ILE A 210 -52.94 -25.14 -0.03
C ILE A 210 -53.38 -25.35 1.42
N THR A 211 -52.55 -24.90 2.36
CA THR A 211 -52.79 -24.94 3.81
C THR A 211 -52.73 -23.52 4.37
N GLU A 212 -53.14 -23.32 5.62
CA GLU A 212 -53.06 -22.01 6.29
C GLU A 212 -51.63 -21.44 6.34
N ALA A 213 -50.60 -22.30 6.35
CA ALA A 213 -49.20 -21.88 6.53
C ALA A 213 -48.38 -21.91 5.23
N ALA A 214 -48.80 -22.70 4.24
CA ALA A 214 -47.99 -22.95 3.06
C ALA A 214 -48.80 -23.41 1.85
N VAL A 215 -48.22 -23.17 0.67
CA VAL A 215 -48.65 -23.71 -0.62
C VAL A 215 -47.60 -24.66 -1.15
N LYS A 216 -48.01 -25.88 -1.53
CA LYS A 216 -47.15 -26.85 -2.21
C LYS A 216 -47.40 -26.80 -3.71
N LEU A 217 -46.30 -26.77 -4.45
CA LEU A 217 -46.26 -26.77 -5.91
C LEU A 217 -45.41 -27.94 -6.40
N TYR A 218 -45.78 -28.51 -7.54
CA TYR A 218 -44.95 -29.46 -8.27
C TYR A 218 -44.46 -28.84 -9.58
N TYR A 219 -43.15 -28.63 -9.68
CA TYR A 219 -42.49 -27.96 -10.80
C TYR A 219 -41.24 -28.72 -11.24
N LYS A 220 -41.14 -29.06 -12.54
CA LYS A 220 -39.95 -29.74 -13.11
C LYS A 220 -39.48 -30.95 -12.28
N ASN A 221 -40.41 -31.84 -11.94
CA ASN A 221 -40.20 -33.04 -11.12
C ASN A 221 -39.67 -32.78 -9.69
N LYS A 222 -39.95 -31.60 -9.13
CA LYS A 222 -39.61 -31.25 -7.75
C LYS A 222 -40.80 -30.64 -7.04
N GLU A 223 -40.96 -30.98 -5.78
CA GLU A 223 -41.87 -30.29 -4.89
C GLU A 223 -41.22 -28.99 -4.39
N ILE A 224 -41.98 -27.90 -4.43
CA ILE A 224 -41.62 -26.59 -3.92
C ILE A 224 -42.67 -26.22 -2.87
N ILE A 225 -42.22 -25.81 -1.68
CA ILE A 225 -43.08 -25.36 -0.60
C ILE A 225 -42.87 -23.85 -0.44
N LEU A 226 -43.93 -23.08 -0.64
CA LEU A 226 -43.95 -21.65 -0.38
C LEU A 226 -44.65 -21.43 0.96
N GLY A 227 -43.91 -20.96 1.97
CA GLY A 227 -44.47 -20.59 3.27
C GLY A 227 -44.81 -19.11 3.32
N VAL A 228 -45.81 -18.76 4.13
CA VAL A 228 -46.03 -17.38 4.57
C VAL A 228 -44.87 -17.03 5.52
N LYS A 229 -44.15 -15.94 5.26
CA LYS A 229 -43.10 -15.43 6.17
C LYS A 229 -43.70 -14.74 7.38
#